data_AF-A0A3D3RG36-F1
#
_entry.id   AF-A0A3D3RG36-F1
#
_cell.length_a   1.000
_cell.length_b   1.000
_cell.length_c   1.000
_cell.angle_alpha   90.00
_cell.angle_beta   90.00
_cell.angle_gamma   90.00
#
_symmetry.space_group_name_H-M   'P 1'
#
loop_
_entity.id
_entity.type
_entity.pdbx_description
1 polymer ?
#
loop_
_entity_poly.entity_id
_entity_poly.type
_entity_poly.pdbx_seq_one_letter_code
_entity_poly.pdbx_strand_id
1 'polypeptide(L)'
;MAIQFDCPFCTSTLKVPDSTAGKQGDCPRCGTKLVIPNPFAAEGGTPPADPAAAADSAVSPSQDTPTPPPASQTPEPSPVMPPVNVVAPQPRSSATAQYLRKRRKSNAGGVILFLFFFAVMVGVAGYFYWNFGLRLEGNLVAARISSEAAKVEQRLNPANAGVSEEVIKAVNQNLLETPRRVQSDLMDVLFYGLEKGGLEVRLKPGAKTELVRVDLTGDPALMDYISKQGAQLDQPRVAELQSSLKNFYTDWNAFLQTQGVMPDLLHYRNTVCLNSMLGGLGYFMEARVNNKIYPCVHEDFKGGLYFLVPKGTLQFNILGREMENGWKTFPGKYEVQVTQVYESQP
;
A
#
# COMPACT_ATOMS: atom_id res chain seq x y z
N MET A 1 22.47 9.62 -15.16
CA MET A 1 23.19 8.34 -15.25
C MET A 1 22.22 7.21 -14.86
N ALA A 2 22.71 6.04 -14.46
CA ALA A 2 21.87 4.95 -13.95
C ALA A 2 22.48 4.39 -12.65
N ILE A 3 21.63 4.21 -11.64
CA ILE A 3 21.97 3.58 -10.36
C ILE A 3 21.92 2.07 -10.54
N GLN A 4 23.00 1.39 -10.14
CA GLN A 4 23.10 -0.06 -10.12
C GLN A 4 23.25 -0.53 -8.68
N PHE A 5 22.40 -1.46 -8.25
CA PHE A 5 22.42 -2.01 -6.88
C PHE A 5 21.77 -3.40 -6.87
N ASP A 6 22.14 -4.23 -5.90
CA ASP A 6 21.52 -5.55 -5.75
C ASP A 6 20.26 -5.49 -4.89
N CYS A 7 19.21 -6.16 -5.35
CA CYS A 7 17.98 -6.30 -4.56
C CYS A 7 18.29 -7.10 -3.27
N PRO A 8 18.07 -6.54 -2.07
CA PRO A 8 18.41 -7.23 -0.82
C PRO A 8 17.56 -8.49 -0.60
N PHE A 9 16.39 -8.58 -1.26
CA PHE A 9 15.48 -9.71 -1.14
C PHE A 9 15.86 -10.91 -2.00
N CYS A 10 16.27 -10.70 -3.25
CA CYS A 10 16.53 -11.80 -4.20
C CYS A 10 17.94 -11.77 -4.80
N THR A 11 18.81 -10.90 -4.26
CA THR A 11 20.22 -10.68 -4.67
C THR A 11 20.41 -10.44 -6.17
N SER A 12 19.34 -10.10 -6.89
CA SER A 12 19.39 -9.79 -8.31
C SER A 12 19.81 -8.34 -8.51
N THR A 13 20.82 -8.12 -9.34
CA THR A 13 21.30 -6.79 -9.71
C THR A 13 20.24 -6.03 -10.52
N LEU A 14 19.88 -4.85 -10.04
CA LEU A 14 18.93 -3.93 -10.66
C LEU A 14 19.66 -2.73 -11.23
N LYS A 15 19.15 -2.19 -12.35
CA LYS A 15 19.64 -0.97 -12.98
C LYS A 15 18.47 -0.05 -13.26
N VAL A 16 18.49 1.16 -12.68
CA VAL A 16 17.40 2.13 -12.74
C VAL A 16 17.93 3.53 -13.06
N PRO A 17 17.12 4.45 -13.64
CA PRO A 17 17.55 5.83 -13.87
C PRO A 17 17.76 6.60 -12.55
N ASP A 18 18.74 7.52 -12.51
CA ASP A 18 19.00 8.33 -11.30
C ASP A 18 17.78 9.15 -10.85
N SER A 19 16.85 9.49 -11.76
CA SER A 19 15.60 10.18 -11.45
C SER A 19 14.63 9.38 -10.56
N THR A 20 14.96 8.13 -10.26
CA THR A 20 14.26 7.27 -9.29
C THR A 20 14.98 7.09 -7.96
N ALA A 21 16.14 7.74 -7.76
CA ALA A 21 16.86 7.75 -6.48
C ALA A 21 15.92 8.12 -5.30
N GLY A 22 15.96 7.33 -4.22
CA GLY A 22 15.15 7.55 -3.02
C GLY A 22 13.65 7.26 -3.16
N LYS A 23 13.16 6.92 -4.36
CA LYS A 23 11.76 6.53 -4.59
C LYS A 23 11.54 5.05 -4.29
N GLN A 24 10.27 4.70 -4.07
CA GLN A 24 9.84 3.31 -3.97
C GLN A 24 9.64 2.71 -5.36
N GLY A 25 9.89 1.41 -5.50
CA GLY A 25 9.61 0.63 -6.70
C GLY A 25 9.73 -0.87 -6.45
N ASP A 26 9.18 -1.65 -7.38
CA ASP A 26 9.14 -3.11 -7.28
C ASP A 26 10.36 -3.77 -7.92
N CYS A 27 10.87 -4.82 -7.29
CA CYS A 27 11.90 -5.65 -7.90
C CYS A 27 11.28 -6.52 -9.02
N PRO A 28 11.69 -6.39 -10.30
CA PRO A 28 11.13 -7.18 -11.41
C PRO A 28 11.47 -8.67 -11.37
N ARG A 29 12.26 -9.12 -10.38
CA ARG A 29 12.63 -10.52 -10.17
C ARG A 29 11.87 -11.21 -9.04
N CYS A 30 11.41 -10.49 -8.03
CA CYS A 30 10.73 -11.10 -6.87
C CYS A 30 9.49 -10.34 -6.37
N GLY A 31 9.07 -9.30 -7.08
CA GLY A 31 7.89 -8.48 -6.74
C GLY A 31 8.00 -7.68 -5.44
N THR A 32 9.15 -7.70 -4.76
CA THR A 32 9.28 -7.03 -3.47
C THR A 32 9.48 -5.53 -3.65
N LYS A 33 8.57 -4.73 -3.05
CA LYS A 33 8.74 -3.28 -2.89
C LYS A 33 10.03 -2.97 -2.14
N LEU A 34 10.81 -2.05 -2.68
CA LEU A 34 12.05 -1.55 -2.09
C LEU A 34 12.19 -0.06 -2.35
N VAL A 35 13.02 0.62 -1.54
CA VAL A 35 13.48 1.97 -1.85
C VAL A 35 14.77 1.88 -2.63
N ILE A 36 14.82 2.59 -3.75
CA ILE A 36 16.01 2.70 -4.59
C ILE A 36 17.05 3.53 -3.83
N PRO A 37 18.28 3.02 -3.59
CA PRO A 37 19.32 3.77 -2.90
C PRO A 37 19.56 5.14 -3.55
N ASN A 38 19.76 6.18 -2.75
CA ASN A 38 20.17 7.49 -3.24
C ASN A 38 21.66 7.71 -2.95
N PRO A 39 22.58 7.39 -3.89
CA PRO A 39 24.01 7.60 -3.69
C PRO A 39 24.39 9.10 -3.63
N PHE A 40 23.49 9.99 -4.06
CA PHE A 40 23.70 11.44 -4.07
C PHE A 40 23.23 12.13 -2.78
N ALA A 41 22.65 11.40 -1.82
CA ALA A 41 22.20 11.95 -0.53
C ALA A 41 23.32 12.07 0.54
N ALA A 42 24.55 11.65 0.21
CA ALA A 42 25.66 11.58 1.16
C ALA A 42 26.52 12.85 1.23
N GLU A 43 26.12 13.94 0.57
CA GLU A 43 26.76 15.26 0.68
C GLU A 43 25.68 16.34 0.93
N GLY A 44 25.74 16.99 2.10
CA GLY A 44 24.84 18.09 2.46
C GLY A 44 23.83 17.74 3.57
N GLY A 45 24.26 17.83 4.83
CA GLY A 45 23.34 17.76 5.97
C GLY A 45 22.56 19.06 6.14
N THR A 46 21.23 19.01 6.00
CA THR A 46 20.22 19.84 6.69
C THR A 46 18.85 19.17 6.47
N PRO A 47 17.95 19.06 7.48
CA PRO A 47 16.62 18.49 7.27
C PRO A 47 15.78 19.37 6.32
N PRO A 48 14.98 18.80 5.38
CA PRO A 48 14.06 19.61 4.58
C PRO A 48 12.94 20.17 5.47
N ALA A 49 12.78 21.49 5.46
CA ALA A 49 11.59 22.14 6.00
C ALA A 49 10.41 22.05 5.02
N ASP A 50 9.19 21.98 5.54
CA ASP A 50 7.95 21.98 4.74
C ASP A 50 7.84 23.21 3.82
N PRO A 51 7.55 23.02 2.51
CA PRO A 51 7.08 24.09 1.66
C PRO A 51 5.55 24.24 1.81
N ALA A 52 5.14 24.95 2.87
CA ALA A 52 3.80 25.51 2.91
C ALA A 52 3.67 26.65 1.88
N ALA A 53 2.62 26.58 1.06
CA ALA A 53 1.97 27.69 0.35
C ALA A 53 2.84 28.86 -0.16
N ALA A 54 3.20 28.82 -1.45
CA ALA A 54 3.38 30.03 -2.24
C ALA A 54 2.31 30.06 -3.33
N ALA A 55 1.42 31.05 -3.28
CA ALA A 55 0.56 31.40 -4.39
C ALA A 55 1.35 32.22 -5.41
N ASP A 56 1.04 32.09 -6.70
CA ASP A 56 1.23 33.21 -7.62
C ASP A 56 0.16 33.22 -8.72
N SER A 57 -0.12 34.40 -9.26
CA SER A 57 -1.23 34.69 -10.17
C SER A 57 -0.79 35.53 -11.37
N ALA A 58 -0.87 34.97 -12.58
CA ALA A 58 -0.89 35.70 -13.86
C ALA A 58 -1.59 34.80 -14.90
N VAL A 59 -2.67 35.18 -15.62
CA VAL A 59 -2.79 36.25 -16.66
C VAL A 59 -1.93 35.86 -17.89
N SER A 60 -2.40 35.71 -19.14
CA SER A 60 -3.60 36.22 -19.85
C SER A 60 -4.00 35.32 -21.08
N PRO A 61 -5.01 35.66 -21.91
CA PRO A 61 -5.66 34.75 -22.88
C PRO A 61 -5.32 34.96 -24.38
N SER A 62 -5.82 34.05 -25.23
CA SER A 62 -6.06 34.21 -26.68
C SER A 62 -7.42 33.56 -27.01
N GLN A 63 -8.44 34.31 -27.42
CA GLN A 63 -8.76 34.72 -28.81
C GLN A 63 -9.09 33.56 -29.76
N ASP A 64 -10.33 33.53 -30.25
CA ASP A 64 -10.60 33.35 -31.68
C ASP A 64 -11.95 33.97 -32.09
N THR A 65 -12.02 34.49 -33.33
CA THR A 65 -13.21 35.11 -33.95
C THR A 65 -13.48 34.40 -35.27
N PRO A 66 -14.71 34.44 -35.82
CA PRO A 66 -14.85 35.24 -37.04
C PRO A 66 -16.19 35.97 -37.23
N THR A 67 -16.07 37.16 -37.81
CA THR A 67 -17.06 37.93 -38.62
C THR A 67 -16.56 37.81 -40.09
N PRO A 68 -17.27 38.12 -41.23
CA PRO A 68 -17.86 39.44 -41.52
C PRO A 68 -19.08 39.42 -42.53
N PRO A 69 -19.31 40.38 -43.47
CA PRO A 69 -20.53 41.23 -43.53
C PRO A 69 -21.18 41.15 -44.97
N PRO A 70 -21.70 42.18 -45.71
CA PRO A 70 -22.06 43.62 -45.51
C PRO A 70 -23.60 43.86 -45.64
N ALA A 71 -24.22 45.01 -45.96
CA ALA A 71 -23.83 46.36 -46.43
C ALA A 71 -24.86 47.42 -45.94
N SER A 72 -24.46 48.61 -45.45
CA SER A 72 -24.24 49.90 -46.15
C SER A 72 -25.50 50.72 -46.49
N GLN A 73 -25.62 51.93 -45.91
CA GLN A 73 -25.49 53.24 -46.58
C GLN A 73 -26.04 54.40 -45.70
N THR A 74 -25.36 55.54 -45.71
CA THR A 74 -25.75 56.81 -45.08
C THR A 74 -26.36 57.74 -46.13
N PRO A 75 -27.39 58.54 -45.79
CA PRO A 75 -27.21 59.99 -45.99
C PRO A 75 -27.83 60.89 -44.90
N GLU A 76 -27.32 62.12 -44.88
CA GLU A 76 -27.69 63.33 -44.13
C GLU A 76 -28.46 64.30 -45.09
N PRO A 77 -29.04 65.47 -44.72
CA PRO A 77 -29.96 65.85 -43.63
C PRO A 77 -31.31 66.49 -44.08
N SER A 78 -32.32 66.58 -43.18
CA SER A 78 -33.43 67.60 -43.13
C SER A 78 -34.44 67.68 -44.32
N PRO A 79 -35.59 68.43 -44.24
CA PRO A 79 -36.30 69.08 -43.11
C PRO A 79 -37.83 68.76 -42.96
N VAL A 80 -38.37 68.98 -41.74
CA VAL A 80 -39.69 69.60 -41.37
C VAL A 80 -41.00 69.27 -42.14
N MET A 81 -41.98 68.61 -41.46
CA MET A 81 -43.42 69.02 -41.25
C MET A 81 -44.28 67.86 -40.66
N PRO A 82 -45.49 68.11 -40.09
CA PRO A 82 -46.00 67.35 -38.92
C PRO A 82 -47.24 66.44 -39.22
N PRO A 83 -48.05 66.03 -38.22
CA PRO A 83 -48.15 64.63 -37.78
C PRO A 83 -49.38 63.88 -38.31
N VAL A 84 -49.27 62.55 -38.42
CA VAL A 84 -50.42 61.65 -38.54
C VAL A 84 -50.37 60.62 -37.41
N ASN A 85 -51.43 60.57 -36.61
CA ASN A 85 -51.60 59.59 -35.53
C ASN A 85 -51.80 58.18 -36.12
N VAL A 86 -50.73 57.39 -36.18
CA VAL A 86 -50.83 55.94 -36.30
C VAL A 86 -50.80 55.34 -34.89
N VAL A 87 -51.93 54.78 -34.46
CA VAL A 87 -52.03 54.08 -33.18
C VAL A 87 -51.15 52.83 -33.22
N ALA A 88 -49.95 52.93 -32.65
CA ALA A 88 -49.09 51.78 -32.45
C ALA A 88 -49.80 50.79 -31.51
N PRO A 89 -49.87 49.48 -31.84
CA PRO A 89 -50.36 48.48 -30.90
C PRO A 89 -49.42 48.49 -29.69
N GLN A 90 -49.96 48.75 -28.49
CA GLN A 90 -49.12 48.64 -27.29
C GLN A 90 -48.54 47.22 -27.21
N PRO A 91 -47.23 47.07 -26.94
CA PRO A 91 -46.65 45.76 -26.72
C PRO A 91 -47.31 45.16 -25.48
N ARG A 92 -48.25 44.25 -25.68
CA ARG A 92 -48.83 43.43 -24.61
C ARG A 92 -47.68 42.66 -23.97
N SER A 93 -47.19 43.14 -22.83
CA SER A 93 -46.23 42.40 -22.02
C SER A 93 -46.88 41.06 -21.69
N SER A 94 -46.44 40.00 -22.36
CA SER A 94 -47.18 38.74 -22.32
C SER A 94 -47.23 38.23 -20.87
N ALA A 95 -48.42 37.76 -20.45
CA ALA A 95 -48.57 37.18 -19.13
C ALA A 95 -47.57 36.04 -18.89
N THR A 96 -47.18 35.33 -19.94
CA THR A 96 -46.09 34.34 -19.96
C THR A 96 -44.72 34.92 -19.58
N ALA A 97 -44.33 36.11 -20.08
CA ALA A 97 -43.05 36.73 -19.68
C ALA A 97 -43.04 37.13 -18.19
N GLN A 98 -44.16 37.63 -17.67
CA GLN A 98 -44.30 37.95 -16.23
C GLN A 98 -44.35 36.67 -15.37
N TYR A 99 -45.01 35.60 -15.84
CA TYR A 99 -45.10 34.32 -15.15
C TYR A 99 -43.73 33.62 -15.04
N LEU A 100 -42.94 33.63 -16.12
CA LEU A 100 -41.57 33.10 -16.12
C LEU A 100 -40.64 33.87 -15.17
N ARG A 101 -40.74 35.21 -15.13
CA ARG A 101 -39.99 36.03 -14.15
C ARG A 101 -40.38 35.72 -12.70
N LYS A 102 -41.66 35.50 -12.41
CA LYS A 102 -42.17 35.26 -11.05
C LYS A 102 -41.81 33.87 -10.49
N ARG A 103 -41.42 32.91 -11.35
CA ARG A 103 -41.05 31.54 -10.93
C ARG A 103 -39.57 31.37 -10.56
N ARG A 104 -38.71 32.36 -10.82
CA ARG A 104 -37.29 32.35 -10.42
C ARG A 104 -37.09 32.81 -8.96
N LYS A 105 -37.94 32.32 -8.03
CA LYS A 105 -37.65 32.40 -6.59
C LYS A 105 -36.39 31.55 -6.37
N SER A 106 -35.28 32.19 -5.99
CA SER A 106 -34.03 31.46 -5.78
C SER A 106 -34.17 30.54 -4.58
N ASN A 107 -33.86 29.25 -4.77
CA ASN A 107 -33.79 28.27 -3.68
C ASN A 107 -32.59 28.52 -2.74
N ALA A 108 -31.99 29.72 -2.78
CA ALA A 108 -30.79 30.11 -2.03
C ALA A 108 -30.98 29.91 -0.53
N GLY A 109 -32.16 30.18 0.03
CA GLY A 109 -32.45 29.89 1.45
C GLY A 109 -32.35 28.41 1.80
N GLY A 110 -32.82 27.51 0.92
CA GLY A 110 -32.68 26.06 1.09
C GLY A 110 -31.23 25.58 0.93
N VAL A 111 -30.48 26.17 -0.01
CA VAL A 111 -29.06 25.88 -0.22
C VAL A 111 -28.22 26.35 0.98
N ILE A 112 -28.46 27.56 1.51
CA ILE A 112 -27.77 28.09 2.69
C ILE A 112 -28.07 27.22 3.92
N LEU A 113 -29.33 26.81 4.11
CA LEU A 113 -29.71 25.94 5.22
C LEU A 113 -29.03 24.55 5.11
N PHE A 114 -28.99 23.98 3.91
CA PHE A 114 -28.28 22.72 3.64
C PHE A 114 -26.77 22.85 3.93
N LEU A 115 -26.13 23.92 3.44
CA LEU A 115 -24.69 24.17 3.69
C LEU A 115 -24.40 24.39 5.18
N PHE A 116 -25.29 25.06 5.91
CA PHE A 116 -25.17 25.21 7.37
C PHE A 116 -25.23 23.85 8.08
N PHE A 117 -26.25 23.03 7.81
CA PHE A 117 -26.34 21.70 8.42
C PHE A 117 -25.19 20.78 8.00
N PHE A 118 -24.73 20.87 6.75
CA PHE A 118 -23.55 20.13 6.28
C PHE A 118 -22.29 20.57 7.03
N ALA A 119 -22.05 21.88 7.20
CA ALA A 119 -20.93 22.40 7.96
C ALA A 119 -20.98 21.98 9.44
N VAL A 120 -22.18 21.97 10.06
CA VAL A 120 -22.38 21.44 11.42
C VAL A 120 -22.10 19.93 11.47
N MET A 121 -22.58 19.14 10.51
CA MET A 121 -22.26 17.70 10.41
C MET A 121 -20.77 17.45 10.28
N VAL A 122 -20.07 18.19 9.41
CA VAL A 122 -18.61 18.09 9.24
C VAL A 122 -17.87 18.54 10.50
N GLY A 123 -18.33 19.60 11.18
CA GLY A 123 -17.76 20.04 12.46
C GLY A 123 -17.93 19.00 13.58
N VAL A 124 -19.11 18.38 13.69
CA VAL A 124 -19.39 17.28 14.63
C VAL A 124 -18.54 16.06 14.27
N ALA A 125 -18.49 15.64 13.01
CA ALA A 125 -17.66 14.53 12.57
C ALA A 125 -16.17 14.79 12.83
N GLY A 126 -15.68 16.01 12.59
CA GLY A 126 -14.32 16.44 12.91
C GLY A 126 -14.02 16.42 14.42
N TYR A 127 -14.95 16.87 15.25
CA TYR A 127 -14.84 16.79 16.72
C TYR A 127 -14.79 15.32 17.20
N PHE A 128 -15.69 14.47 16.68
CA PHE A 128 -15.68 13.04 16.99
C PHE A 128 -14.39 12.35 16.53
N TYR A 129 -13.89 12.67 15.33
CA TYR A 129 -12.62 12.16 14.83
C TYR A 129 -11.42 12.65 15.65
N TRP A 130 -11.40 13.91 16.09
CA TRP A 130 -10.31 14.44 16.92
C TRP A 130 -10.24 13.77 18.29
N ASN A 131 -11.41 13.55 18.91
CA ASN A 131 -11.52 13.08 20.30
C ASN A 131 -11.61 11.55 20.44
N PHE A 132 -12.15 10.85 19.43
CA PHE A 132 -12.38 9.39 19.43
C PHE A 132 -11.81 8.68 18.19
N GLY A 133 -11.08 9.39 17.33
CA GLY A 133 -10.41 8.79 16.18
C GLY A 133 -9.41 7.73 16.62
N LEU A 134 -9.35 6.62 15.87
CA LEU A 134 -8.45 5.51 16.13
C LEU A 134 -6.99 5.96 15.90
N ARG A 135 -6.27 6.21 16.99
CA ARG A 135 -4.84 6.54 16.96
C ARG A 135 -4.03 5.25 17.08
N LEU A 136 -3.60 4.72 15.94
CA LEU A 136 -2.65 3.59 15.88
C LEU A 136 -1.22 4.11 15.73
N GLU A 137 -0.79 4.98 16.65
CA GLU A 137 0.54 5.58 16.66
C GLU A 137 1.12 5.59 18.06
N GLY A 138 2.40 5.20 18.19
CA GLY A 138 3.05 5.12 19.49
C GLY A 138 4.43 4.46 19.45
N ASN A 139 4.90 4.06 20.63
CA ASN A 139 6.15 3.35 20.83
C ASN A 139 5.87 1.89 21.18
N LEU A 140 6.56 0.96 20.53
CA LEU A 140 6.57 -0.46 20.86
C LEU A 140 7.98 -0.91 21.27
N VAL A 141 8.06 -2.03 21.97
CA VAL A 141 9.33 -2.64 22.38
C VAL A 141 9.58 -3.90 21.57
N ALA A 142 10.85 -4.12 21.23
CA ALA A 142 11.31 -5.33 20.60
C ALA A 142 12.49 -5.95 21.35
N ALA A 143 12.63 -7.26 21.20
CA ALA A 143 13.78 -8.01 21.67
C ALA A 143 14.43 -8.79 20.52
N ARG A 144 15.74 -8.99 20.61
CA ARG A 144 16.50 -9.87 19.72
C ARG A 144 16.29 -11.33 20.10
N ILE A 145 16.10 -12.20 19.12
CA ILE A 145 16.12 -13.65 19.33
C ILE A 145 17.57 -14.12 19.19
N SER A 146 18.04 -14.95 20.13
CA SER A 146 19.40 -15.52 20.11
C SER A 146 19.67 -16.32 18.82
N SER A 147 20.94 -16.38 18.37
CA SER A 147 21.32 -16.99 17.08
C SER A 147 20.92 -18.46 16.94
N GLU A 148 20.85 -19.18 18.06
CA GLU A 148 20.52 -20.59 18.15
C GLU A 148 19.00 -20.82 18.04
N ALA A 149 18.21 -19.89 18.60
CA ALA A 149 16.76 -19.90 18.59
C ALA A 149 16.14 -19.15 17.39
N ALA A 150 16.92 -18.34 16.66
CA ALA A 150 16.48 -17.50 15.54
C ALA A 150 16.14 -18.33 14.28
N LYS A 151 15.05 -19.09 14.37
CA LYS A 151 14.36 -19.75 13.27
C LYS A 151 12.85 -19.64 13.44
N VAL A 152 12.13 -19.62 12.32
CA VAL A 152 10.68 -19.80 12.28
C VAL A 152 10.42 -21.04 11.44
N GLU A 153 9.53 -21.92 11.90
CA GLU A 153 9.15 -23.15 11.21
C GLU A 153 7.63 -23.21 11.10
N GLN A 154 7.12 -23.49 9.91
CA GLN A 154 5.69 -23.61 9.65
C GLN A 154 5.42 -24.85 8.79
N ARG A 155 4.47 -25.68 9.23
CA ARG A 155 3.95 -26.78 8.42
C ARG A 155 2.93 -26.26 7.42
N LEU A 156 3.14 -26.55 6.14
CA LEU A 156 2.24 -26.14 5.08
C LEU A 156 0.99 -27.05 5.05
N ASN A 157 -0.17 -26.45 4.85
CA ASN A 157 -1.46 -27.15 4.78
C ASN A 157 -2.13 -26.92 3.40
N PRO A 158 -1.89 -27.80 2.41
CA PRO A 158 -2.50 -27.69 1.08
C PRO A 158 -3.95 -28.20 1.01
N ALA A 159 -4.55 -28.72 2.09
CA ALA A 159 -5.87 -29.38 2.02
C ALA A 159 -6.97 -28.47 1.45
N ASN A 160 -6.93 -27.18 1.78
CA ASN A 160 -7.91 -26.19 1.31
C ASN A 160 -7.52 -25.54 -0.04
N ALA A 161 -6.38 -25.90 -0.63
CA ALA A 161 -5.91 -25.34 -1.90
C ALA A 161 -6.46 -26.06 -3.15
N GLY A 162 -7.23 -27.13 -2.99
CA GLY A 162 -7.81 -27.89 -4.11
C GLY A 162 -6.77 -28.69 -4.91
N VAL A 163 -5.76 -29.22 -4.23
CA VAL A 163 -4.71 -30.10 -4.77
C VAL A 163 -5.04 -31.55 -4.39
N SER A 164 -4.84 -32.51 -5.29
CA SER A 164 -5.12 -33.93 -5.01
C SER A 164 -4.11 -34.55 -4.05
N GLU A 165 -4.51 -35.60 -3.31
CA GLU A 165 -3.64 -36.27 -2.36
C GLU A 165 -2.40 -36.89 -3.01
N GLU A 166 -2.52 -37.38 -4.24
CA GLU A 166 -1.44 -38.00 -5.00
C GLU A 166 -0.35 -36.97 -5.32
N VAL A 167 -0.77 -35.79 -5.77
CA VAL A 167 0.13 -34.65 -6.04
C VAL A 167 0.81 -34.18 -4.75
N ILE A 168 0.05 -34.06 -3.64
CA ILE A 168 0.61 -33.68 -2.34
C ILE A 168 1.65 -34.70 -1.88
N LYS A 169 1.36 -36.01 -1.97
CA LYS A 169 2.29 -37.08 -1.59
C LYS A 169 3.56 -37.08 -2.45
N ALA A 170 3.43 -36.95 -3.78
CA ALA A 170 4.56 -36.94 -4.70
C ALA A 170 5.52 -35.75 -4.45
N VAL A 171 4.98 -34.54 -4.28
CA VAL A 171 5.77 -33.33 -4.03
C VAL A 171 6.42 -33.38 -2.64
N ASN A 172 5.70 -33.82 -1.61
CA ASN A 172 6.25 -33.97 -0.26
C ASN A 172 7.39 -35.01 -0.22
N GLN A 173 7.24 -36.13 -0.92
CA GLN A 173 8.29 -37.15 -1.03
C GLN A 173 9.53 -36.62 -1.74
N ASN A 174 9.36 -35.90 -2.85
CA ASN A 174 10.50 -35.29 -3.54
C ASN A 174 11.25 -34.26 -2.67
N LEU A 175 10.52 -33.49 -1.86
CA LEU A 175 11.12 -32.50 -0.96
C LEU A 175 11.66 -33.10 0.35
N LEU A 176 11.29 -34.35 0.68
CA LEU A 176 11.96 -35.15 1.71
C LEU A 176 13.33 -35.66 1.21
N GLU A 177 13.37 -36.19 -0.01
CA GLU A 177 14.59 -36.71 -0.66
C GLU A 177 15.55 -35.60 -1.10
N THR A 178 15.03 -34.50 -1.64
CA THR A 178 15.81 -33.35 -2.12
C THR A 178 15.23 -32.03 -1.60
N PRO A 179 15.49 -31.67 -0.33
CA PRO A 179 15.13 -30.36 0.23
C PRO A 179 15.65 -29.20 -0.63
N ARG A 180 14.87 -28.11 -0.72
CA ARG A 180 15.23 -26.95 -1.55
C ARG A 180 15.44 -25.71 -0.71
N ARG A 181 16.59 -25.05 -0.93
CA ARG A 181 17.05 -23.89 -0.17
C ARG A 181 17.03 -22.64 -1.05
N VAL A 182 16.63 -21.52 -0.46
CA VAL A 182 16.60 -20.18 -1.08
C VAL A 182 17.30 -19.24 -0.13
N GLN A 183 18.46 -18.72 -0.54
CA GLN A 183 19.28 -17.83 0.29
C GLN A 183 19.31 -16.42 -0.30
N SER A 184 19.31 -15.41 0.57
CA SER A 184 19.50 -14.00 0.23
C SER A 184 20.26 -13.27 1.33
N ASP A 185 20.57 -11.99 1.11
CA ASP A 185 21.19 -11.12 2.11
C ASP A 185 20.34 -10.97 3.39
N LEU A 186 19.02 -11.11 3.27
CA LEU A 186 18.05 -10.95 4.35
C LEU A 186 17.67 -12.26 5.05
N MET A 187 17.58 -13.37 4.33
CA MET A 187 17.03 -14.61 4.88
C MET A 187 17.56 -15.86 4.21
N ASP A 188 17.50 -16.96 4.96
CA ASP A 188 17.74 -18.31 4.48
C ASP A 188 16.45 -19.11 4.68
N VAL A 189 15.89 -19.65 3.59
CA VAL A 189 14.65 -20.43 3.60
C VAL A 189 14.91 -21.84 3.09
N LEU A 190 14.34 -22.83 3.76
CA LEU A 190 14.40 -24.24 3.40
C LEU A 190 12.98 -24.83 3.31
N PHE A 191 12.63 -25.40 2.16
CA PHE A 191 11.47 -26.26 1.96
C PHE A 191 11.92 -27.73 2.10
N TYR A 192 11.30 -28.48 3.00
CA TYR A 192 11.67 -29.89 3.25
C TYR A 192 10.46 -30.74 3.64
N GLY A 193 10.40 -31.96 3.10
CA GLY A 193 9.39 -32.95 3.45
C GLY A 193 9.66 -33.61 4.81
N LEU A 194 8.64 -34.24 5.38
CA LEU A 194 8.73 -35.02 6.61
C LEU A 194 8.52 -36.52 6.34
N GLU A 195 9.23 -37.38 7.07
CA GLU A 195 9.06 -38.85 7.00
C GLU A 195 7.61 -39.30 7.26
N LYS A 196 6.91 -38.61 8.16
CA LYS A 196 5.49 -38.86 8.49
C LYS A 196 4.51 -38.17 7.54
N GLY A 197 5.00 -37.65 6.41
CA GLY A 197 4.23 -36.92 5.41
C GLY A 197 3.96 -35.46 5.78
N GLY A 198 3.76 -34.64 4.75
CA GLY A 198 3.63 -33.19 4.85
C GLY A 198 4.92 -32.47 4.48
N LEU A 199 4.82 -31.15 4.36
CA LEU A 199 5.89 -30.26 3.96
C LEU A 199 6.05 -29.16 5.02
N GLU A 200 7.27 -28.90 5.43
CA GLU A 200 7.62 -27.78 6.30
C GLU A 200 8.47 -26.75 5.57
N VAL A 201 8.30 -25.51 5.98
CA VAL A 201 9.17 -24.39 5.62
C VAL A 201 9.87 -23.88 6.87
N ARG A 202 11.18 -23.71 6.77
CA ARG A 202 12.02 -23.10 7.80
C ARG A 202 12.62 -21.80 7.26
N LEU A 203 12.51 -20.74 8.03
CA LEU A 203 13.19 -19.46 7.81
C LEU A 203 14.26 -19.25 8.89
N LYS A 204 15.40 -18.69 8.51
CA LYS A 204 16.45 -18.16 9.39
C LYS A 204 16.92 -16.78 8.90
N PRO A 205 17.50 -15.94 9.78
CA PRO A 205 18.18 -14.72 9.34
C PRO A 205 19.29 -14.98 8.32
N GLY A 206 19.44 -14.04 7.38
CA GLY A 206 20.60 -13.97 6.50
C GLY A 206 21.86 -13.48 7.24
N ALA A 207 23.01 -13.50 6.55
CA ALA A 207 24.31 -13.21 7.18
C ALA A 207 24.40 -11.82 7.84
N LYS A 208 23.67 -10.83 7.32
CA LYS A 208 23.70 -9.41 7.74
C LYS A 208 22.51 -8.98 8.61
N THR A 209 21.57 -9.89 8.88
CA THR A 209 20.32 -9.61 9.62
C THR A 209 20.22 -10.40 10.91
N GLU A 210 19.36 -9.94 11.81
CA GLU A 210 18.95 -10.65 13.03
C GLU A 210 17.41 -10.69 13.11
N LEU A 211 16.88 -11.70 13.81
CA LEU A 211 15.44 -11.82 14.05
C LEU A 211 15.08 -11.02 15.31
N VAL A 212 14.16 -10.06 15.19
CA VAL A 212 13.58 -9.34 16.33
C VAL A 212 12.11 -9.66 16.46
N ARG A 213 11.65 -9.88 17.70
CA ARG A 213 10.22 -9.96 18.06
C ARG A 213 9.78 -8.61 18.60
N VAL A 214 8.71 -8.06 18.04
CA VAL A 214 8.06 -6.82 18.48
C VAL A 214 6.82 -7.21 19.27
N ASP A 215 6.68 -6.70 20.48
CA ASP A 215 5.54 -6.96 21.35
C ASP A 215 4.44 -5.91 21.09
N LEU A 216 3.30 -6.35 20.56
CA LEU A 216 2.14 -5.48 20.30
C LEU A 216 1.29 -5.24 21.55
N THR A 217 1.45 -6.04 22.60
CA THR A 217 0.60 -5.96 23.80
C THR A 217 0.82 -4.68 24.62
N GLY A 218 1.90 -3.94 24.32
CA GLY A 218 2.18 -2.62 24.89
C GLY A 218 1.22 -1.50 24.45
N ASP A 219 0.42 -1.70 23.39
CA ASP A 219 -0.61 -0.74 22.95
C ASP A 219 -2.03 -1.37 23.00
N PRO A 220 -2.87 -1.00 24.00
CA PRO A 220 -4.25 -1.47 24.10
C PRO A 220 -5.15 -1.07 22.92
N ALA A 221 -4.89 0.06 22.25
CA ALA A 221 -5.68 0.50 21.10
C ALA A 221 -5.35 -0.34 19.86
N LEU A 222 -4.09 -0.72 19.70
CA LEU A 222 -3.67 -1.68 18.67
C LEU A 222 -4.29 -3.06 18.91
N MET A 223 -4.26 -3.56 20.15
CA MET A 223 -4.86 -4.86 20.50
C MET A 223 -6.39 -4.87 20.31
N ASP A 224 -7.08 -3.78 20.66
CA ASP A 224 -8.51 -3.60 20.39
C ASP A 224 -8.82 -3.62 18.89
N TYR A 225 -8.04 -2.89 18.07
CA TYR A 225 -8.15 -2.90 16.62
C TYR A 225 -7.95 -4.31 16.03
N ILE A 226 -6.90 -5.03 16.46
CA ILE A 226 -6.63 -6.41 16.03
C ILE A 226 -7.82 -7.32 16.37
N SER A 227 -8.35 -7.22 17.59
CA SER A 227 -9.50 -8.04 18.02
C SER A 227 -10.76 -7.81 17.17
N LYS A 228 -10.95 -6.58 16.67
CA LYS A 228 -12.13 -6.18 15.88
C LYS A 228 -11.97 -6.38 14.38
N GLN A 229 -10.75 -6.31 13.85
CA GLN A 229 -10.50 -6.24 12.40
C GLN A 229 -9.63 -7.38 11.87
N GLY A 230 -8.90 -8.11 12.73
CA GLY A 230 -7.92 -9.12 12.35
C GLY A 230 -8.46 -10.19 11.39
N ALA A 231 -9.66 -10.72 11.65
CA ALA A 231 -10.29 -11.73 10.77
C ALA A 231 -10.63 -11.19 9.37
N GLN A 232 -10.90 -9.90 9.21
CA GLN A 232 -11.13 -9.25 7.91
C GLN A 232 -9.81 -8.94 7.20
N LEU A 233 -8.79 -8.50 7.96
CA LEU A 233 -7.43 -8.30 7.45
C LEU A 233 -6.79 -9.61 6.96
N ASP A 234 -7.15 -10.75 7.53
CA ASP A 234 -6.59 -12.04 7.12
C ASP A 234 -7.13 -12.59 5.79
N GLN A 235 -8.33 -12.18 5.36
CA GLN A 235 -9.00 -12.77 4.18
C GLN A 235 -8.18 -12.65 2.87
N PRO A 236 -7.62 -11.49 2.49
CA PRO A 236 -6.85 -11.37 1.25
C PRO A 236 -5.59 -12.24 1.27
N ARG A 237 -4.90 -12.29 2.43
CA ARG A 237 -3.72 -13.13 2.64
C ARG A 237 -4.06 -14.61 2.50
N VAL A 238 -5.13 -15.09 3.14
CA VAL A 238 -5.57 -16.49 3.07
C VAL A 238 -5.91 -16.90 1.63
N ALA A 239 -6.61 -16.03 0.89
CA ALA A 239 -6.94 -16.28 -0.52
C ALA A 239 -5.69 -16.35 -1.40
N GLU A 240 -4.73 -15.43 -1.23
CA GLU A 240 -3.43 -15.45 -1.92
C GLU A 240 -2.65 -16.73 -1.60
N LEU A 241 -2.59 -17.12 -0.32
CA LEU A 241 -1.86 -18.31 0.14
C LEU A 241 -2.46 -19.60 -0.42
N GLN A 242 -3.79 -19.73 -0.43
CA GLN A 242 -4.46 -20.89 -1.02
C GLN A 242 -4.17 -21.01 -2.52
N SER A 243 -4.24 -19.91 -3.27
CA SER A 243 -3.89 -19.93 -4.70
C SER A 243 -2.40 -20.23 -4.91
N SER A 244 -1.53 -19.69 -4.07
CA SER A 244 -0.08 -19.86 -4.19
C SER A 244 0.37 -21.28 -3.84
N LEU A 245 -0.26 -21.90 -2.83
CA LEU A 245 -0.10 -23.33 -2.53
C LEU A 245 -0.55 -24.21 -3.69
N LYS A 246 -1.70 -23.90 -4.32
CA LYS A 246 -2.17 -24.65 -5.49
C LYS A 246 -1.17 -24.61 -6.62
N ASN A 247 -0.65 -23.42 -6.94
CA ASN A 247 0.36 -23.24 -7.99
C ASN A 247 1.65 -23.99 -7.63
N PHE A 248 2.16 -23.82 -6.41
CA PHE A 248 3.36 -24.52 -5.92
C PHE A 248 3.30 -26.03 -6.16
N TYR A 249 2.23 -26.70 -5.70
CA TYR A 249 2.10 -28.15 -5.87
C TYR A 249 1.88 -28.56 -7.33
N THR A 250 1.18 -27.75 -8.12
CA THR A 250 0.91 -28.03 -9.54
C THR A 250 2.19 -27.94 -10.36
N ASP A 251 2.94 -26.85 -10.21
CA ASP A 251 4.17 -26.59 -10.96
C ASP A 251 5.29 -27.56 -10.53
N TRP A 252 5.36 -27.91 -9.24
CA TRP A 252 6.30 -28.93 -8.76
C TRP A 252 5.97 -30.31 -9.32
N ASN A 253 4.69 -30.70 -9.35
CA ASN A 253 4.31 -31.96 -9.96
C ASN A 253 4.60 -31.96 -11.48
N ALA A 254 4.33 -30.87 -12.20
CA ALA A 254 4.70 -30.75 -13.61
C ALA A 254 6.22 -30.93 -13.82
N PHE A 255 7.05 -30.32 -12.96
CA PHE A 255 8.50 -30.52 -12.94
C PHE A 255 8.88 -31.99 -12.71
N LEU A 256 8.24 -32.69 -11.75
CA LEU A 256 8.53 -34.11 -11.48
C LEU A 256 8.15 -35.04 -12.63
N GLN A 257 7.00 -34.81 -13.28
CA GLN A 257 6.52 -35.67 -14.38
C GLN A 257 7.33 -35.49 -15.67
N THR A 258 7.90 -34.31 -15.89
CA THR A 258 8.54 -33.95 -17.18
C THR A 258 10.04 -33.71 -17.12
N GLN A 259 10.63 -33.67 -15.92
CA GLN A 259 11.98 -33.10 -15.67
C GLN A 259 12.17 -31.70 -16.29
N GLY A 260 11.08 -30.93 -16.34
CA GLY A 260 11.02 -29.64 -17.02
C GLY A 260 11.67 -28.48 -16.26
N VAL A 261 11.10 -27.28 -16.43
CA VAL A 261 11.61 -26.07 -15.76
C VAL A 261 11.43 -26.18 -14.25
N MET A 262 12.50 -25.88 -13.49
CA MET A 262 12.44 -25.86 -12.02
C MET A 262 11.46 -24.77 -11.54
N PRO A 263 10.58 -25.05 -10.56
CA PRO A 263 9.67 -24.05 -9.99
C PRO A 263 10.41 -22.83 -9.43
N ASP A 264 9.85 -21.63 -9.58
CA ASP A 264 10.49 -20.38 -9.11
C ASP A 264 10.50 -20.29 -7.57
N LEU A 265 11.61 -20.74 -6.99
CA LEU A 265 11.79 -20.77 -5.54
C LEU A 265 11.80 -19.37 -4.90
N LEU A 266 12.15 -18.30 -5.64
CA LEU A 266 12.12 -16.93 -5.14
C LEU A 266 10.67 -16.41 -5.05
N HIS A 267 9.85 -16.75 -6.03
CA HIS A 267 8.40 -16.50 -5.98
C HIS A 267 7.78 -17.23 -4.79
N TYR A 268 7.95 -18.56 -4.70
CA TYR A 268 7.34 -19.37 -3.63
C TYR A 268 7.87 -19.08 -2.23
N ARG A 269 9.10 -18.61 -2.10
CA ARG A 269 9.58 -18.08 -0.81
C ARG A 269 8.69 -16.93 -0.32
N ASN A 270 8.29 -16.03 -1.21
CA ASN A 270 7.45 -14.90 -0.85
C ASN A 270 5.98 -15.31 -0.68
N THR A 271 5.40 -16.03 -1.67
CA THR A 271 3.96 -16.30 -1.76
C THR A 271 3.48 -17.54 -1.00
N VAL A 272 4.39 -18.47 -0.66
CA VAL A 272 4.07 -19.65 0.16
C VAL A 272 4.79 -19.61 1.50
N CYS A 273 6.13 -19.54 1.54
CA CYS A 273 6.86 -19.62 2.81
C CYS A 273 6.52 -18.45 3.75
N LEU A 274 6.84 -17.20 3.36
CA LEU A 274 6.57 -16.03 4.19
C LEU A 274 5.07 -15.87 4.47
N ASN A 275 4.23 -15.95 3.44
CA ASN A 275 2.78 -15.81 3.60
C ASN A 275 2.18 -16.86 4.58
N SER A 276 2.68 -18.10 4.58
CA SER A 276 2.23 -19.14 5.53
C SER A 276 2.57 -18.86 7.00
N MET A 277 3.60 -18.05 7.27
CA MET A 277 4.07 -17.72 8.63
C MET A 277 3.38 -16.48 9.22
N LEU A 278 2.53 -15.80 8.46
CA LEU A 278 1.92 -14.51 8.82
C LEU A 278 0.42 -14.64 9.11
N GLY A 279 -0.09 -13.74 9.95
CA GLY A 279 -1.51 -13.36 9.97
C GLY A 279 -1.75 -12.11 9.13
N GLY A 280 -3.00 -11.64 9.15
CA GLY A 280 -3.44 -10.48 8.37
C GLY A 280 -2.71 -9.19 8.74
N LEU A 281 -2.30 -9.04 10.01
CA LEU A 281 -1.60 -7.84 10.45
C LEU A 281 -0.16 -7.82 9.92
N GLY A 282 0.60 -8.90 10.13
CA GLY A 282 1.97 -9.04 9.64
C GLY A 282 2.06 -8.96 8.11
N TYR A 283 1.06 -9.45 7.39
CA TYR A 283 0.98 -9.32 5.93
C TYR A 283 0.82 -7.86 5.45
N PHE A 284 0.12 -7.02 6.22
CA PHE A 284 -0.11 -5.60 5.94
C PHE A 284 0.85 -4.64 6.67
N MET A 285 1.86 -5.13 7.39
CA MET A 285 2.86 -4.30 8.07
C MET A 285 4.28 -4.54 7.55
N GLU A 286 5.08 -3.49 7.55
CA GLU A 286 6.49 -3.54 7.16
C GLU A 286 7.35 -2.69 8.11
N ALA A 287 8.55 -3.18 8.41
CA ALA A 287 9.58 -2.42 9.11
C ALA A 287 10.41 -1.57 8.14
N ARG A 288 10.83 -0.38 8.59
CA ARG A 288 11.72 0.54 7.87
C ARG A 288 12.95 0.83 8.73
N VAL A 289 14.12 0.49 8.20
CA VAL A 289 15.44 0.82 8.78
C VAL A 289 16.23 1.57 7.72
N ASN A 290 16.66 2.81 8.01
CA ASN A 290 17.40 3.67 7.07
C ASN A 290 16.73 3.75 5.68
N ASN A 291 15.42 4.01 5.68
CA ASN A 291 14.52 4.05 4.51
C ASN A 291 14.29 2.72 3.75
N LYS A 292 15.05 1.66 4.05
CA LYS A 292 14.91 0.33 3.44
C LYS A 292 13.78 -0.48 4.10
N ILE A 293 13.01 -1.19 3.27
CA ILE A 293 11.91 -2.09 3.68
C ILE A 293 12.44 -3.43 4.18
N TYR A 294 11.83 -3.92 5.26
CA TYR A 294 11.99 -5.26 5.81
C TYR A 294 10.58 -5.78 6.15
N PRO A 295 10.04 -6.80 5.46
CA PRO A 295 8.70 -7.30 5.72
C PRO A 295 8.63 -8.00 7.07
N CYS A 296 7.42 -8.12 7.60
CA CYS A 296 7.16 -9.11 8.64
C CYS A 296 7.46 -10.51 8.08
N VAL A 297 8.05 -11.38 8.91
CA VAL A 297 8.39 -12.77 8.54
C VAL A 297 7.66 -13.81 9.38
N HIS A 298 7.06 -13.41 10.50
CA HIS A 298 6.20 -14.26 11.32
C HIS A 298 5.26 -13.42 12.20
N GLU A 299 4.10 -13.97 12.54
CA GLU A 299 3.14 -13.43 13.51
C GLU A 299 2.74 -14.55 14.49
N ASP A 300 2.90 -14.31 15.78
CA ASP A 300 2.51 -15.27 16.83
C ASP A 300 1.17 -14.94 17.49
N PHE A 301 0.52 -15.96 18.05
CA PHE A 301 -0.77 -15.86 18.73
C PHE A 301 -0.75 -15.07 20.06
N LYS A 302 0.43 -14.66 20.53
CA LYS A 302 0.64 -13.84 21.73
C LYS A 302 0.83 -12.36 21.38
N GLY A 303 0.50 -11.94 20.16
CA GLY A 303 0.66 -10.56 19.70
C GLY A 303 2.12 -10.18 19.42
N GLY A 304 2.93 -11.12 18.93
CA GLY A 304 4.30 -10.86 18.46
C GLY A 304 4.38 -10.74 16.95
N LEU A 305 4.99 -9.67 16.44
CA LEU A 305 5.43 -9.57 15.04
C LEU A 305 6.93 -9.73 14.92
N TYR A 306 7.39 -10.47 13.93
CA TYR A 306 8.81 -10.76 13.75
C TYR A 306 9.36 -10.15 12.47
N PHE A 307 10.52 -9.50 12.57
CA PHE A 307 11.19 -8.86 11.45
C PHE A 307 12.66 -9.29 11.37
N LEU A 308 13.19 -9.36 10.14
CA LEU A 308 14.62 -9.55 9.89
C LEU A 308 15.29 -8.21 9.64
N VAL A 309 15.73 -7.55 10.71
CA VAL A 309 16.37 -6.23 10.66
C VAL A 309 17.89 -6.36 10.54
N PRO A 310 18.64 -5.33 10.11
CA PRO A 310 20.10 -5.36 10.14
C PRO A 310 20.65 -5.65 11.54
N LYS A 311 21.76 -6.40 11.62
CA LYS A 311 22.45 -6.66 12.89
C LYS A 311 22.87 -5.35 13.56
N GLY A 312 22.58 -5.23 14.86
CA GLY A 312 22.84 -4.03 15.65
C GLY A 312 21.75 -2.95 15.52
N THR A 313 20.60 -3.25 14.92
CA THR A 313 19.48 -2.28 14.88
C THR A 313 19.01 -2.00 16.30
N LEU A 314 19.11 -0.74 16.73
CA LEU A 314 18.63 -0.28 18.04
C LEU A 314 17.17 0.21 17.97
N GLN A 315 16.76 0.76 16.82
CA GLN A 315 15.47 1.39 16.62
C GLN A 315 15.03 1.27 15.16
N PHE A 316 13.73 1.12 14.92
CA PHE A 316 13.14 1.14 13.58
C PHE A 316 11.68 1.60 13.60
N ASN A 317 11.10 1.87 12.43
CA ASN A 317 9.66 2.19 12.32
C ASN A 317 8.91 0.99 11.77
N ILE A 318 7.67 0.75 12.20
CA ILE A 318 6.68 -0.11 11.52
C ILE A 318 5.55 0.78 10.99
N LEU A 319 5.08 0.48 9.79
CA LEU A 319 3.96 1.17 9.16
C LEU A 319 3.14 0.19 8.30
N GLY A 320 1.96 0.65 7.88
CA GLY A 320 1.18 -0.02 6.85
C GLY A 320 1.95 -0.18 5.54
N ARG A 321 2.07 -1.43 5.10
CA ARG A 321 2.55 -1.82 3.78
C ARG A 321 1.62 -1.26 2.71
N GLU A 322 2.22 -0.75 1.64
CA GLU A 322 1.49 -0.26 0.48
C GLU A 322 1.26 -1.41 -0.51
N MET A 323 -0.01 -1.73 -0.78
CA MET A 323 -0.39 -2.82 -1.67
C MET A 323 -0.22 -2.45 -3.16
N GLU A 324 -0.38 -3.41 -4.06
CA GLU A 324 -0.23 -3.19 -5.52
C GLU A 324 -1.25 -2.19 -6.07
N ASN A 325 -2.44 -2.14 -5.47
CA ASN A 325 -3.50 -1.18 -5.79
C ASN A 325 -3.26 0.23 -5.18
N GLY A 326 -2.10 0.47 -4.55
CA GLY A 326 -1.71 1.73 -3.92
C GLY A 326 -2.33 1.98 -2.54
N TRP A 327 -3.22 1.11 -2.05
CA TRP A 327 -3.86 1.29 -0.75
C TRP A 327 -2.97 0.78 0.40
N LYS A 328 -3.04 1.48 1.54
CA LYS A 328 -2.47 1.03 2.82
C LYS A 328 -3.60 0.55 3.71
N THR A 329 -3.74 -0.78 3.84
CA THR A 329 -4.84 -1.39 4.59
C THR A 329 -4.72 -1.13 6.10
N PHE A 330 -3.48 -1.15 6.62
CA PHE A 330 -3.19 -0.80 8.00
C PHE A 330 -2.81 0.70 8.08
N PRO A 331 -3.53 1.54 8.85
CA PRO A 331 -3.28 2.97 8.88
C PRO A 331 -2.23 3.39 9.92
N GLY A 332 -1.78 2.49 10.79
CA GLY A 332 -0.91 2.81 11.92
C GLY A 332 0.57 2.99 11.59
N LYS A 333 1.27 3.67 12.51
CA LYS A 333 2.71 3.96 12.44
C LYS A 333 3.32 3.90 13.85
N TYR A 334 4.25 2.98 14.04
CA TYR A 334 4.91 2.75 15.34
C TYR A 334 6.42 2.95 15.26
N GLU A 335 6.98 3.59 16.27
CA GLU A 335 8.41 3.59 16.53
C GLU A 335 8.74 2.40 17.45
N VAL A 336 9.78 1.64 17.13
CA VAL A 336 10.13 0.40 17.82
C VAL A 336 11.53 0.50 18.39
N GLN A 337 11.66 0.27 19.70
CA GLN A 337 12.92 0.29 20.44
C GLN A 337 13.38 -1.14 20.76
N VAL A 338 14.58 -1.52 20.33
CA VAL A 338 15.13 -2.89 20.46
C VAL A 338 15.97 -3.02 21.74
N THR A 339 15.27 -3.07 22.88
CA THR A 339 15.86 -2.89 24.22
C THR A 339 16.21 -4.20 24.95
N GLN A 340 15.77 -5.36 24.44
CA GLN A 340 15.89 -6.65 25.12
C GLN A 340 16.52 -7.74 24.25
N VAL A 341 16.83 -8.89 24.87
CA VAL A 341 17.20 -10.15 24.22
C VAL A 341 16.34 -11.24 24.84
N TYR A 342 15.64 -12.05 24.04
CA TYR A 342 14.96 -13.25 24.52
C TYR A 342 15.90 -14.45 24.39
N GLU A 343 16.12 -15.15 25.50
CA GLU A 343 16.99 -16.33 25.57
C GLU A 343 16.32 -17.61 25.02
N SER A 344 15.00 -17.59 24.80
CA SER A 344 14.20 -18.76 24.40
C SER A 344 13.26 -18.45 23.22
N GLN A 345 12.69 -19.53 22.65
CA GLN A 345 12.11 -19.58 21.30
C GLN A 345 10.92 -18.63 21.04
N PRO A 346 10.71 -18.22 19.78
CA PRO A 346 9.45 -17.64 19.31
C PRO A 346 8.24 -18.58 19.53
#